data_AF-A0A2W1AMN2-F1
#
_entry.id   AF-A0A2W1AMN2-F1
#
_cell.length_a   1.000
_cell.length_b   1.000
_cell.length_c   1.000
_cell.angle_alpha   90.00
_cell.angle_beta   90.00
_cell.angle_gamma   90.00
#
_symmetry.space_group_name_H-M   'P 1'
#
loop_
_entity.id
_entity.type
_entity.pdbx_description
1 polymer ?
#
loop_
_entity_poly.entity_id
_entity_poly.type
_entity_poly.pdbx_seq_one_letter_code
_entity_poly.pdbx_strand_id
1 'polypeptide(L)'
;MVTAEKIAKGHTVTVRFTGWGRLGEALAEVDDKPLFTFGGIPGEEAVVEITGVHRRYLVGRVAEVVEASPYRVSAPCAYAGSCTGCQWQHVDYNHQLELKRLAVTDALGRVGGLHDVPVKDTLPSPSPWGYRNHARFTVNKLGRVGYVNRESRAFVEVDHCMLMHPWINGALRQLQGKSGETTQVSVRYGVNSGDYLIQPTFQHEGIALETGRSHYTERLLGRDFRVASPSFFQVNTHQAEQMVGIVRDALQLTGKEVLVDAYAGVGCFAVLLAPYVKEAIAIEESAPAVKDGRENASDVENFRFLRGKTEEVLGDMDPPDAVILDPPRTGCHEDVLEALCKLAPPRVVYVSCDPATLARDLKVLVAGPFAIESVQPVDMFPQTYHVECIVSLALRDQASASASTITLASQSPRRRQILRDMGMRFAIADPSIDEESVVGQTPEQQASARALAKAEAVAQRESGTVVGADTVVVDGDDALGKPHSPSDAEAMLRRLRGGTHRVITAVAVVDVDNGRTAVRSRETTVKMRDYSDSEIQRFVGAGGAVDKAGAYAIQDEVFHPAESIDGCYLNVVGLPPCTVVDLLREVGVEPKLNEKWRPPAECGSCPLAEREA
;
A
#
# COMPACT_ATOMS: atom_id res chain seq x y z
N MET A 1 21.98 48.50 18.82
CA MET A 1 21.84 47.21 18.13
C MET A 1 21.55 46.16 19.19
N VAL A 2 20.29 45.73 19.30
CA VAL A 2 19.88 44.66 20.22
C VAL A 2 20.45 43.37 19.63
N THR A 3 21.40 42.75 20.31
CA THR A 3 21.89 41.41 19.96
C THR A 3 20.71 40.46 20.04
N ALA A 4 20.28 39.88 18.91
CA ALA A 4 19.36 38.76 18.92
C ALA A 4 19.92 37.69 19.87
N GLU A 5 19.14 37.31 20.89
CA GLU A 5 19.55 36.26 21.81
C GLU A 5 19.84 35.00 21.01
N LYS A 6 21.05 34.46 21.18
CA LYS A 6 21.48 33.27 20.46
C LYS A 6 20.64 32.09 20.94
N ILE A 7 19.93 31.42 20.02
CA ILE A 7 19.11 30.24 20.34
C ILE A 7 19.96 29.20 21.09
N ALA A 8 19.45 28.78 22.25
CA ALA A 8 20.06 27.79 23.11
C ALA A 8 19.07 26.66 23.43
N LYS A 9 19.59 25.54 23.94
CA LYS A 9 18.79 24.43 24.41
C LYS A 9 17.85 24.88 25.54
N GLY A 10 16.59 24.49 25.47
CA GLY A 10 15.53 24.90 26.39
C GLY A 10 14.78 26.17 25.98
N HIS A 11 15.23 26.89 24.95
CA HIS A 11 14.44 27.99 24.38
C HIS A 11 13.20 27.43 23.67
N THR A 12 12.12 28.21 23.68
CA THR A 12 10.92 27.93 22.91
C THR A 12 10.79 28.89 21.74
N VAL A 13 10.41 28.39 20.57
CA VAL A 13 10.16 29.18 19.37
C VAL A 13 8.83 28.77 18.75
N THR A 14 8.02 29.73 18.31
CA THR A 14 6.80 29.43 17.55
C THR A 14 7.15 29.35 16.07
N VAL A 15 6.80 28.24 15.43
CA VAL A 15 7.11 27.99 14.01
C VAL A 15 5.92 27.38 13.31
N ARG A 16 5.89 27.56 11.98
CA ARG A 16 5.01 26.81 11.08
C ARG A 16 5.82 25.77 10.32
N PHE A 17 5.39 24.51 10.35
CA PHE A 17 6.10 23.43 9.66
C PHE A 17 5.76 23.42 8.17
N THR A 18 6.77 23.22 7.32
CA THR A 18 6.64 23.30 5.86
C THR A 18 6.78 21.96 5.15
N GLY A 19 7.36 20.96 5.80
CA GLY A 19 7.58 19.64 5.20
C GLY A 19 8.14 18.61 6.18
N TRP A 20 8.47 17.43 5.65
CA TRP A 20 9.06 16.35 6.44
C TRP A 20 10.57 16.28 6.25
N GLY A 21 11.27 16.00 7.34
CA GLY A 21 12.66 15.58 7.35
C GLY A 21 12.83 14.10 7.00
N ARG A 22 14.07 13.68 6.85
CA ARG A 22 14.43 12.32 6.39
C ARG A 22 14.01 11.22 7.37
N LEU A 23 13.77 11.53 8.64
CA LEU A 23 13.46 10.53 9.66
C LEU A 23 12.04 10.74 10.22
N GLY A 24 11.16 11.40 9.45
CA GLY A 24 9.79 11.65 9.82
C GLY A 24 9.59 12.82 10.79
N GLU A 25 10.61 13.65 11.04
CA GLU A 25 10.47 14.88 11.80
C GLU A 25 9.81 15.99 10.97
N ALA A 26 9.05 16.89 11.58
CA ALA A 26 8.55 18.07 10.88
C ALA A 26 9.67 19.11 10.71
N LEU A 27 9.74 19.74 9.55
CA LEU A 27 10.76 20.72 9.18
C LEU A 27 10.20 22.14 9.29
N ALA A 28 10.95 23.02 9.94
CA ALA A 28 10.77 24.47 9.90
C ALA A 28 12.14 25.13 9.72
N GLU A 29 12.16 26.46 9.54
CA GLU A 29 13.40 27.24 9.50
C GLU A 29 13.38 28.30 10.61
N VAL A 30 14.50 28.41 11.34
CA VAL A 30 14.70 29.40 12.40
C VAL A 30 16.13 29.92 12.32
N ASP A 31 16.31 31.23 12.24
CA ASP A 31 17.62 31.89 12.08
C ASP A 31 18.49 31.27 10.96
N ASP A 32 17.90 31.11 9.77
CA ASP A 32 18.52 30.50 8.58
C ASP A 32 19.03 29.06 8.81
N LYS A 33 18.51 28.36 9.82
CA LYS A 33 18.82 26.95 10.10
C LYS A 33 17.58 26.08 10.01
N PRO A 34 17.66 24.91 9.37
CA PRO A 34 16.61 23.92 9.46
C PRO A 34 16.45 23.44 10.91
N LEU A 35 15.20 23.46 11.38
CA LEU A 35 14.76 22.92 12.65
C LEU A 35 14.01 21.61 12.37
N PHE A 36 14.58 20.48 12.83
CA PHE A 36 13.93 19.18 12.81
C PHE A 36 13.16 18.98 14.11
N THR A 37 11.85 18.84 14.00
CA THR A 37 10.95 18.82 15.17
C THR A 37 10.21 17.51 15.29
N PHE A 38 10.40 16.83 16.41
CA PHE A 38 9.59 15.66 16.77
C PHE A 38 8.20 16.09 17.25
N GLY A 39 7.17 15.37 16.80
CA GLY A 39 5.78 15.59 17.23
C GLY A 39 5.01 16.64 16.44
N GLY A 40 5.59 17.27 15.41
CA GLY A 40 4.92 18.20 14.50
C GLY A 40 4.32 17.52 13.27
N ILE A 41 3.44 18.21 12.56
CA ILE A 41 2.91 17.84 11.23
C ILE A 41 3.04 19.05 10.30
N PRO A 42 3.51 18.89 9.05
CA PRO A 42 3.51 19.99 8.07
C PRO A 42 2.15 20.68 7.94
N GLY A 43 2.17 22.01 7.85
CA GLY A 43 0.98 22.87 7.88
C GLY A 43 0.63 23.41 9.27
N GLU A 44 1.05 22.75 10.34
CA GLU A 44 0.77 23.19 11.71
C GLU A 44 1.61 24.37 12.14
N GLU A 45 1.04 25.16 13.05
CA GLU A 45 1.76 26.11 13.87
C GLU A 45 1.90 25.55 15.29
N ALA A 46 3.11 25.58 15.84
CA ALA A 46 3.40 25.01 17.14
C ALA A 46 4.50 25.78 17.87
N VAL A 47 4.43 25.76 19.20
CA VAL A 47 5.54 26.14 20.07
C VAL A 47 6.48 24.95 20.20
N VAL A 48 7.73 25.15 19.80
CA VAL A 48 8.77 24.12 19.78
C VAL A 48 9.82 24.42 20.83
N GLU A 49 10.07 23.47 21.72
CA GLU A 49 11.21 23.51 22.65
C GLU A 49 12.47 22.98 21.94
N ILE A 50 13.53 23.79 21.92
CA ILE A 50 14.82 23.41 21.33
C ILE A 50 15.53 22.41 22.24
N THR A 51 15.68 21.17 21.78
CA THR A 51 16.33 20.07 22.51
C THR A 51 17.80 19.92 22.15
N GLY A 52 18.22 20.42 20.98
CA GLY A 52 19.60 20.35 20.49
C GLY A 52 19.95 21.50 19.55
N VAL A 53 21.18 22.02 19.70
CA VAL A 53 21.73 23.07 18.82
C VAL A 53 22.99 22.51 18.16
N HIS A 54 22.94 22.35 16.84
CA HIS A 54 24.08 21.91 16.04
C HIS A 54 24.59 23.04 15.15
N ARG A 55 25.77 22.85 14.56
CA ARG A 55 26.40 23.87 13.71
C ARG A 55 25.52 24.26 12.51
N ARG A 56 24.81 23.29 11.92
CA ARG A 56 24.06 23.45 10.65
C ARG A 56 22.54 23.32 10.80
N TYR A 57 22.05 22.90 11.95
CA TYR A 57 20.63 22.63 12.16
C TYR A 57 20.28 22.69 13.64
N LEU A 58 18.98 22.78 13.92
CA LEU A 58 18.40 22.71 15.24
C LEU A 58 17.57 21.43 15.36
N VAL A 59 17.41 20.94 16.59
CA VAL A 59 16.51 19.84 16.92
C VAL A 59 15.58 20.32 18.01
N GLY A 60 14.30 20.02 17.87
CA GLY A 60 13.29 20.40 18.84
C GLY A 60 12.19 19.37 18.97
N ARG A 61 11.31 19.62 19.93
CA ARG A 61 10.07 18.87 20.13
C ARG A 61 8.90 19.83 20.24
N VAL A 62 7.75 19.43 19.72
CA VAL A 62 6.50 20.18 19.94
C VAL A 62 6.20 20.19 21.44
N ALA A 63 6.15 21.38 22.02
CA ALA A 63 5.73 21.62 23.39
C ALA A 63 4.22 21.90 23.46
N GLU A 64 3.71 22.68 22.50
CA GLU A 64 2.31 23.05 22.38
C GLU A 64 1.93 23.20 20.91
N VAL A 65 0.75 22.71 20.53
CA VAL A 65 0.18 22.90 19.18
C VAL A 65 -0.73 24.13 19.24
N VAL A 66 -0.40 25.15 18.44
CA VAL A 66 -1.15 26.42 18.35
C VAL A 66 -2.29 26.27 17.33
N GLU A 67 -1.96 25.75 16.15
CA GLU A 67 -2.90 25.43 15.09
C GLU A 67 -2.67 24.00 14.63
N ALA A 68 -3.62 23.11 14.94
CA ALA A 68 -3.51 21.68 14.66
C ALA A 68 -3.84 21.36 13.20
N SER A 69 -3.15 20.37 12.65
CA SER A 69 -3.46 19.79 11.35
C SER A 69 -4.76 19.00 11.47
N PRO A 70 -5.60 18.95 10.42
CA PRO A 70 -6.78 18.08 10.40
C PRO A 70 -6.42 16.60 10.55
N TYR A 71 -5.16 16.22 10.30
CA TYR A 71 -4.67 14.84 10.44
C TYR A 71 -4.01 14.56 11.80
N ARG A 72 -4.06 15.50 12.75
CA ARG A 72 -3.51 15.27 14.09
C ARG A 72 -4.43 14.37 14.90
N VAL A 73 -3.83 13.36 15.53
CA VAL A 73 -4.49 12.52 16.54
C VAL A 73 -3.70 12.55 17.85
N SER A 74 -4.35 12.14 18.95
CA SER A 74 -3.65 11.96 20.22
C SER A 74 -2.77 10.71 20.14
N ALA A 75 -1.47 10.85 20.43
CA ALA A 75 -0.56 9.72 20.49
C ALA A 75 -0.88 8.86 21.74
N PRO A 76 -1.33 7.61 21.59
CA PRO A 76 -1.85 6.82 22.72
C PRO A 76 -0.75 6.21 23.60
N CYS A 77 0.51 6.16 23.13
CA CYS A 77 1.59 5.54 23.88
C CYS A 77 2.07 6.43 25.03
N ALA A 78 2.16 5.85 26.23
CA ALA A 78 2.68 6.52 27.43
C ALA A 78 4.13 7.02 27.29
N TYR A 79 4.89 6.49 26.32
CA TYR A 79 6.27 6.91 26.03
C TYR A 79 6.39 7.82 24.81
N ALA A 80 5.29 8.33 24.25
CA ALA A 80 5.36 9.26 23.13
C ALA A 80 6.27 10.46 23.48
N GLY A 81 7.22 10.78 22.59
CA GLY A 81 8.21 11.85 22.79
C GLY A 81 9.41 11.47 23.67
N SER A 82 9.27 10.58 24.65
CA SER A 82 10.41 10.06 25.43
C SER A 82 11.11 8.91 24.70
N CYS A 83 10.34 7.98 24.14
CA CYS A 83 10.82 6.95 23.23
C CYS A 83 10.79 7.48 21.79
N THR A 84 11.90 7.33 21.06
CA THR A 84 12.03 7.75 19.65
C THR A 84 11.77 6.62 18.66
N GLY A 85 11.14 5.52 19.10
CA GLY A 85 10.87 4.34 18.28
C GLY A 85 9.75 4.54 17.26
N CYS A 86 8.75 5.38 17.59
CA CYS A 86 7.63 5.71 16.72
C CYS A 86 7.67 7.21 16.44
N GLN A 87 7.56 7.62 15.17
CA GLN A 87 7.67 9.03 14.79
C GLN A 87 6.31 9.67 14.49
N TRP A 88 5.29 8.87 14.18
CA TRP A 88 4.02 9.36 13.63
C TRP A 88 2.77 8.92 14.41
N GLN A 89 2.90 8.54 15.68
CA GLN A 89 1.71 8.19 16.49
C GLN A 89 0.72 9.34 16.65
N HIS A 90 1.16 10.59 16.46
CA HIS A 90 0.32 11.78 16.48
C HIS A 90 -0.29 12.12 15.12
N VAL A 91 -0.06 11.30 14.09
CA VAL A 91 -0.59 11.46 12.73
C VAL A 91 -1.65 10.38 12.48
N ASP A 92 -2.79 10.76 11.94
CA ASP A 92 -3.85 9.85 11.53
C ASP A 92 -3.30 8.72 10.65
N TYR A 93 -3.77 7.49 10.86
CA TYR A 93 -3.18 6.32 10.22
C TYR A 93 -3.36 6.32 8.71
N ASN A 94 -4.51 6.76 8.19
CA ASN A 94 -4.71 6.83 6.73
C ASN A 94 -3.77 7.87 6.11
N HIS A 95 -3.57 8.99 6.80
CA HIS A 95 -2.61 9.98 6.36
C HIS A 95 -1.15 9.46 6.42
N GLN A 96 -0.79 8.59 7.38
CA GLN A 96 0.52 7.93 7.36
C GLN A 96 0.74 7.12 6.07
N LEU A 97 -0.29 6.42 5.57
CA LEU A 97 -0.21 5.65 4.33
C LEU A 97 0.02 6.57 3.11
N GLU A 98 -0.70 7.69 3.04
CA GLU A 98 -0.50 8.71 1.99
C GLU A 98 0.93 9.28 2.02
N LEU A 99 1.43 9.60 3.21
CA LEU A 99 2.78 10.12 3.40
C LEU A 99 3.85 9.11 2.98
N LYS A 100 3.65 7.81 3.24
CA LYS A 100 4.56 6.75 2.79
C LYS A 100 4.57 6.63 1.26
N ARG A 101 3.41 6.65 0.62
CA ARG A 101 3.29 6.68 -0.85
C ARG A 101 4.00 7.90 -1.44
N LEU A 102 3.81 9.08 -0.83
CA LEU A 102 4.45 10.31 -1.27
C LEU A 102 5.98 10.24 -1.12
N ALA A 103 6.48 9.71 -0.01
CA ALA A 103 7.92 9.56 0.22
C ALA A 103 8.58 8.66 -0.84
N VAL A 104 7.90 7.58 -1.26
CA VAL A 104 8.35 6.73 -2.36
C VAL A 104 8.36 7.49 -3.68
N THR A 105 7.26 8.19 -3.99
CA THR A 105 7.13 8.96 -5.22
C THR A 105 8.19 10.07 -5.33
N ASP A 106 8.43 10.82 -4.25
CA ASP A 106 9.49 11.84 -4.19
C ASP A 106 10.87 11.22 -4.41
N ALA A 107 11.17 10.11 -3.74
CA ALA A 107 12.48 9.46 -3.88
C ALA A 107 12.73 9.01 -5.33
N LEU A 108 11.74 8.39 -5.98
CA LEU A 108 11.84 7.98 -7.39
C LEU A 108 12.11 9.17 -8.32
N GLY A 109 11.36 10.27 -8.16
CA GLY A 109 11.53 11.46 -8.98
C GLY A 109 12.85 12.19 -8.69
N ARG A 110 13.14 12.51 -7.42
CA ARG A 110 14.25 13.36 -7.01
C ARG A 110 15.61 12.66 -7.03
N VAL A 111 15.67 11.39 -6.63
CA VAL A 111 16.93 10.61 -6.59
C VAL A 111 17.11 9.80 -7.87
N GLY A 112 16.04 9.11 -8.30
CA GLY A 112 16.07 8.27 -9.49
C GLY A 112 16.00 9.05 -10.80
N GLY A 113 15.41 10.25 -10.81
CA GLY A 113 15.04 10.93 -12.05
C GLY A 113 13.92 10.21 -12.80
N LEU A 114 13.15 9.37 -12.09
CA LEU A 114 12.11 8.51 -12.64
C LEU A 114 10.76 9.17 -12.41
N HIS A 115 10.23 9.77 -13.47
CA HIS A 115 8.91 10.40 -13.48
C HIS A 115 7.86 9.43 -14.03
N ASP A 116 6.59 9.66 -13.71
CA ASP A 116 5.44 8.88 -14.20
C ASP A 116 5.47 7.38 -13.86
N VAL A 117 6.20 7.00 -12.80
CA VAL A 117 6.21 5.62 -12.30
C VAL A 117 4.86 5.28 -11.67
N PRO A 118 4.20 4.15 -12.02
CA PRO A 118 2.94 3.72 -11.44
C PRO A 118 3.15 3.23 -9.99
N VAL A 119 3.15 4.16 -9.05
CA VAL A 119 3.13 3.88 -7.60
C VAL A 119 1.69 3.58 -7.17
N LYS A 120 1.47 2.47 -6.46
CA LYS A 120 0.17 2.08 -5.90
C LYS A 120 -0.05 2.69 -4.52
N ASP A 121 -1.29 2.60 -4.03
CA ASP A 121 -1.61 3.02 -2.66
C ASP A 121 -0.83 2.15 -1.68
N THR A 122 -0.31 2.75 -0.60
CA THR A 122 0.43 2.01 0.40
C THR A 122 -0.47 0.94 1.01
N LEU A 123 -0.04 -0.33 0.94
CA LEU A 123 -0.77 -1.44 1.52
C LEU A 123 -0.78 -1.27 3.05
N PRO A 124 -1.95 -1.07 3.69
CA PRO A 124 -2.03 -0.93 5.14
C PRO A 124 -1.61 -2.23 5.84
N SER A 125 -1.07 -2.09 7.04
CA SER A 125 -0.92 -3.25 7.91
C SER A 125 -2.28 -3.68 8.44
N PRO A 126 -2.56 -4.99 8.59
CA PRO A 126 -3.83 -5.46 9.18
C PRO A 126 -4.10 -4.90 10.57
N SER A 127 -3.04 -4.59 11.33
CA SER A 127 -3.13 -3.86 12.59
C SER A 127 -1.96 -2.88 12.72
N PRO A 128 -2.22 -1.60 13.06
CA PRO A 128 -1.16 -0.63 13.35
C PRO A 128 -0.43 -0.90 14.68
N TRP A 129 -0.92 -1.83 15.50
CA TRP A 129 -0.43 -2.13 16.85
C TRP A 129 -0.18 -3.62 17.03
N GLY A 130 0.67 -3.99 17.99
CA GLY A 130 0.93 -5.39 18.36
C GLY A 130 1.57 -6.25 17.28
N TYR A 131 1.94 -5.68 16.13
CA TYR A 131 2.44 -6.40 14.97
C TYR A 131 3.89 -6.86 15.12
N ARG A 132 4.66 -6.20 15.99
CA ARG A 132 6.12 -6.33 16.00
C ARG A 132 6.55 -7.56 16.79
N ASN A 133 7.14 -8.50 16.08
CA ASN A 133 7.54 -9.82 16.58
C ASN A 133 9.02 -9.89 17.05
N HIS A 134 9.80 -8.81 16.85
CA HIS A 134 11.21 -8.73 17.21
C HIS A 134 11.60 -7.33 17.69
N ALA A 135 12.33 -7.28 18.81
CA ALA A 135 13.10 -6.12 19.23
C ALA A 135 14.43 -6.48 19.88
N ARG A 136 15.36 -5.52 19.78
CA ARG A 136 16.57 -5.46 20.57
C ARG A 136 16.47 -4.28 21.53
N PHE A 137 16.51 -4.56 22.81
CA PHE A 137 16.41 -3.59 23.89
C PHE A 137 17.78 -3.30 24.48
N THR A 138 17.94 -2.11 25.01
CA THR A 138 19.08 -1.73 25.85
C THR A 138 18.78 -2.10 27.30
N VAL A 139 19.80 -2.55 28.02
CA VAL A 139 19.74 -2.82 29.45
C VAL A 139 20.64 -1.82 30.18
N ASN A 140 20.09 -1.16 31.19
CA ASN A 140 20.86 -0.25 32.03
C ASN A 140 21.56 -1.00 33.18
N LYS A 141 22.39 -0.28 33.95
CA LYS A 141 23.16 -0.84 35.07
C LYS A 141 22.32 -1.45 36.20
N LEU A 142 21.04 -1.10 36.28
CA LEU A 142 20.08 -1.67 37.25
C LEU A 142 19.34 -2.89 36.68
N GLY A 143 19.74 -3.40 35.52
CA GLY A 143 19.08 -4.53 34.86
C GLY A 143 17.71 -4.20 34.25
N ARG A 144 17.34 -2.93 34.15
CA ARG A 144 16.08 -2.49 33.52
C ARG A 144 16.24 -2.46 32.00
N VAL A 145 15.18 -2.86 31.31
CA VAL A 145 15.09 -3.06 29.87
C VAL A 145 14.31 -1.90 29.25
N GLY A 146 14.80 -1.39 28.13
CA GLY A 146 14.15 -0.29 27.43
C GLY A 146 14.92 0.19 26.20
N TYR A 147 14.77 1.47 25.88
CA TYR A 147 15.44 2.11 24.74
C TYR A 147 16.25 3.32 25.18
N VAL A 148 17.16 3.75 24.32
CA VAL A 148 17.86 5.02 24.47
C VAL A 148 17.23 6.00 23.50
N ASN A 149 16.73 7.13 24.02
CA ASN A 149 16.24 8.22 23.19
C ASN A 149 17.36 8.70 22.27
N ARG A 150 17.10 8.74 20.97
CA ARG A 150 18.11 9.04 19.94
C ARG A 150 18.72 10.43 20.09
N GLU A 151 17.94 11.40 20.56
CA GLU A 151 18.33 12.80 20.68
C GLU A 151 18.95 13.10 22.05
N SER A 152 18.18 12.87 23.12
CA SER A 152 18.60 13.21 24.48
C SER A 152 19.60 12.22 25.07
N ARG A 153 19.74 11.03 24.47
CA ARG A 153 20.51 9.89 24.98
C ARG A 153 20.03 9.37 26.34
N ALA A 154 18.87 9.85 26.81
CA ALA A 154 18.26 9.36 28.03
C ALA A 154 17.79 7.92 27.85
N PHE A 155 18.01 7.10 28.87
CA PHE A 155 17.43 5.76 28.95
C PHE A 155 15.94 5.88 29.30
N VAL A 156 15.11 5.19 28.53
CA VAL A 156 13.67 5.08 28.74
C VAL A 156 13.37 3.63 29.07
N GLU A 157 12.99 3.37 30.31
CA GLU A 157 12.47 2.07 30.73
C GLU A 157 11.14 1.81 30.01
N VAL A 158 11.01 0.63 29.39
CA VAL A 158 9.82 0.25 28.63
C VAL A 158 9.35 -1.11 29.12
N ASP A 159 8.24 -1.13 29.85
CA ASP A 159 7.58 -2.36 30.31
C ASP A 159 6.38 -2.77 29.42
N HIS A 160 5.88 -1.84 28.59
CA HIS A 160 4.81 -2.13 27.63
C HIS A 160 4.87 -1.26 26.36
N CYS A 161 5.30 -1.83 25.22
CA CYS A 161 5.31 -1.16 23.93
C CYS A 161 4.07 -1.52 23.09
N MET A 162 3.30 -0.52 22.65
CA MET A 162 2.08 -0.73 21.84
C MET A 162 2.33 -1.37 20.48
N LEU A 163 3.54 -1.25 19.92
CA LEU A 163 3.89 -1.92 18.67
C LEU A 163 4.23 -3.40 18.87
N MET A 164 4.70 -3.78 20.06
CA MET A 164 5.19 -5.14 20.32
C MET A 164 4.04 -6.12 20.49
N HIS A 165 4.25 -7.33 19.99
CA HIS A 165 3.36 -8.44 20.23
C HIS A 165 3.10 -8.62 21.74
N PRO A 166 1.86 -8.91 22.19
CA PRO A 166 1.52 -9.01 23.61
C PRO A 166 2.42 -9.97 24.41
N TRP A 167 2.86 -11.07 23.79
CA TRP A 167 3.78 -12.01 24.41
C TRP A 167 5.13 -11.36 24.77
N ILE A 168 5.68 -10.53 23.87
CA ILE A 168 6.94 -9.81 24.11
C ILE A 168 6.77 -8.82 25.27
N ASN A 169 5.64 -8.10 25.34
CA ASN A 169 5.35 -7.23 26.48
C ASN A 169 5.25 -8.04 27.80
N GLY A 170 4.73 -9.27 27.75
CA GLY A 170 4.77 -10.22 28.87
C GLY A 170 6.20 -10.58 29.28
N ALA A 171 7.07 -10.87 28.30
CA ALA A 171 8.48 -11.17 28.55
C ALA A 171 9.24 -9.97 29.14
N LEU A 172 9.00 -8.76 28.63
CA LEU A 172 9.63 -7.54 29.15
C LEU A 172 9.39 -7.37 30.64
N ARG A 173 8.15 -7.53 31.12
CA ARG A 173 7.82 -7.44 32.56
C ARG A 173 8.62 -8.43 33.41
N GLN A 174 8.92 -9.62 32.88
CA GLN A 174 9.71 -10.60 33.61
C GLN A 174 11.20 -10.25 33.65
N LEU A 175 11.72 -9.60 32.61
CA LEU A 175 13.12 -9.21 32.47
C LEU A 175 13.46 -7.92 33.24
N GLN A 176 12.47 -7.06 33.52
CA GLN A 176 12.71 -5.78 34.19
C GLN A 176 13.45 -5.93 35.53
N GLY A 177 14.59 -5.25 35.64
CA GLY A 177 15.44 -5.24 36.84
C GLY A 177 16.29 -6.49 37.04
N LYS A 178 16.23 -7.47 36.13
CA LYS A 178 16.90 -8.77 36.25
C LYS A 178 17.95 -9.03 35.18
N SER A 179 18.04 -8.16 34.17
CA SER A 179 18.91 -8.36 33.01
C SER A 179 20.29 -7.67 33.12
N GLY A 180 20.75 -7.35 34.34
CA GLY A 180 21.97 -6.56 34.57
C GLY A 180 23.29 -7.19 34.13
N GLU A 181 23.27 -8.48 33.75
CA GLU A 181 24.42 -9.26 33.26
C GLU A 181 24.83 -8.92 31.82
N THR A 182 23.99 -8.16 31.09
CA THR A 182 24.24 -7.73 29.70
C THR A 182 23.92 -6.25 29.53
N THR A 183 24.35 -5.67 28.43
CA THR A 183 23.96 -4.31 28.02
C THR A 183 22.80 -4.31 27.03
N GLN A 184 22.46 -5.46 26.45
CA GLN A 184 21.39 -5.58 25.46
C GLN A 184 20.72 -6.96 25.51
N VAL A 185 19.42 -6.98 25.22
CA VAL A 185 18.63 -8.20 25.10
C VAL A 185 17.84 -8.17 23.79
N SER A 186 17.91 -9.25 23.01
CA SER A 186 17.07 -9.48 21.84
C SER A 186 15.94 -10.41 22.23
N VAL A 187 14.70 -10.03 21.90
CA VAL A 187 13.51 -10.84 22.12
C VAL A 187 12.79 -11.01 20.79
N ARG A 188 12.58 -12.26 20.37
CA ARG A 188 11.79 -12.63 19.19
C ARG A 188 10.66 -13.56 19.60
N TYR A 189 9.56 -13.48 18.87
CA TYR A 189 8.38 -14.31 19.06
C TYR A 189 7.86 -14.73 17.69
N GLY A 190 7.58 -16.02 17.50
CA GLY A 190 6.88 -16.51 16.32
C GLY A 190 5.38 -16.33 16.53
N VAL A 191 4.80 -15.36 15.83
CA VAL A 191 3.38 -15.00 15.90
C VAL A 191 2.49 -16.19 15.55
N ASN A 192 2.87 -16.97 14.54
CA ASN A 192 2.09 -18.10 14.06
C ASN A 192 2.55 -19.45 14.62
N SER A 193 3.76 -19.55 15.18
CA SER A 193 4.30 -20.78 15.77
C SER A 193 4.15 -20.85 17.30
N GLY A 194 4.09 -19.69 17.97
CA GLY A 194 4.19 -19.55 19.42
C GLY A 194 5.59 -19.75 19.99
N ASP A 195 6.59 -20.05 19.15
CA ASP A 195 7.98 -20.23 19.56
C ASP A 195 8.64 -18.88 19.88
N TYR A 196 9.74 -18.87 20.61
CA TYR A 196 10.39 -17.63 21.00
C TYR A 196 11.89 -17.78 21.21
N LEU A 197 12.56 -16.62 21.23
CA LEU A 197 13.99 -16.52 21.44
C LEU A 197 14.31 -15.30 22.30
N ILE A 198 15.05 -15.51 23.39
CA ILE A 198 15.64 -14.45 24.21
C ILE A 198 17.15 -14.65 24.25
N GLN A 199 17.90 -13.61 23.88
CA GLN A 199 19.36 -13.61 23.82
C GLN A 199 19.94 -12.35 24.48
N PRO A 200 21.02 -12.45 25.27
CA PRO A 200 21.82 -13.64 25.56
C PRO A 200 21.17 -14.57 26.62
N THR A 201 21.89 -15.61 27.02
CA THR A 201 21.55 -16.41 28.22
C THR A 201 21.65 -15.55 29.48
N PHE A 202 20.70 -15.70 30.41
CA PHE A 202 20.71 -15.09 31.73
C PHE A 202 20.84 -16.15 32.83
N GLN A 203 21.58 -15.84 33.91
CA GLN A 203 21.73 -16.74 35.07
C GLN A 203 20.79 -16.36 36.23
N HIS A 204 20.17 -15.19 36.18
CA HIS A 204 19.28 -14.69 37.22
C HIS A 204 18.05 -15.62 37.47
N GLU A 205 17.99 -16.27 38.64
CA GLU A 205 16.95 -17.26 39.01
C GLU A 205 15.50 -16.73 38.91
N GLY A 206 15.31 -15.42 39.07
CA GLY A 206 14.01 -14.77 38.91
C GLY A 206 13.48 -14.64 37.46
N ILE A 207 14.22 -15.10 36.45
CA ILE A 207 13.77 -15.16 35.04
C ILE A 207 13.31 -16.59 34.75
N ALA A 208 11.99 -16.79 34.68
CA ALA A 208 11.40 -18.11 34.42
C ALA A 208 11.38 -18.50 32.93
N LEU A 209 11.69 -17.55 32.04
CA LEU A 209 11.73 -17.79 30.59
C LEU A 209 13.03 -18.48 30.20
N GLU A 210 12.96 -19.39 29.23
CA GLU A 210 14.16 -19.96 28.65
C GLU A 210 14.93 -18.89 27.85
N THR A 211 16.25 -18.80 28.08
CA THR A 211 17.12 -17.83 27.42
C THR A 211 18.35 -18.51 26.85
N GLY A 212 18.97 -17.91 25.83
CA GLY A 212 20.18 -18.47 25.22
C GLY A 212 19.99 -19.47 24.09
N ARG A 213 18.74 -19.78 23.69
CA ARG A 213 18.45 -20.60 22.51
C ARG A 213 19.12 -20.02 21.26
N SER A 214 19.64 -20.83 20.36
CA SER A 214 20.35 -20.29 19.18
C SER A 214 19.43 -19.78 18.07
N HIS A 215 18.16 -20.20 18.09
CA HIS A 215 17.15 -19.95 17.07
C HIS A 215 15.74 -20.06 17.66
N TYR A 216 14.77 -19.52 16.94
CA TYR A 216 13.33 -19.80 17.09
C TYR A 216 12.76 -20.22 15.75
N THR A 217 11.50 -20.65 15.76
CA THR A 217 10.71 -20.96 14.58
C THR A 217 9.60 -19.92 14.42
N GLU A 218 9.33 -19.45 13.21
CA GLU A 218 8.12 -18.70 12.86
C GLU A 218 7.43 -19.40 11.70
N ARG A 219 6.12 -19.23 11.53
CA ARG A 219 5.37 -19.81 10.42
C ARG A 219 4.86 -18.74 9.48
N LEU A 220 5.12 -18.91 8.18
CA LEU A 220 4.57 -18.06 7.12
C LEU A 220 3.85 -18.95 6.11
N LEU A 221 2.60 -18.61 5.77
CA LEU A 221 1.81 -19.30 4.76
C LEU A 221 1.78 -20.84 4.95
N GLY A 222 1.69 -21.28 6.20
CA GLY A 222 1.62 -22.70 6.57
C GLY A 222 2.97 -23.43 6.65
N ARG A 223 4.10 -22.74 6.41
CA ARG A 223 5.44 -23.32 6.45
C ARG A 223 6.29 -22.75 7.57
N ASP A 224 6.99 -23.62 8.28
CA ASP A 224 7.86 -23.27 9.40
C ASP A 224 9.24 -22.81 8.91
N PHE A 225 9.72 -21.71 9.47
CA PHE A 225 11.02 -21.10 9.23
C PHE A 225 11.80 -21.04 10.53
N ARG A 226 12.86 -21.83 10.60
CA ARG A 226 13.92 -21.68 11.58
C ARG A 226 14.70 -20.40 11.28
N VAL A 227 14.93 -19.61 12.34
CA VAL A 227 15.67 -18.34 12.26
C VAL A 227 16.60 -18.22 13.45
N ALA A 228 17.91 -18.23 13.19
CA ALA A 228 18.93 -18.00 14.20
C ALA A 228 18.93 -16.56 14.70
N SER A 229 19.44 -16.36 15.93
CA SER A 229 19.53 -15.04 16.56
C SER A 229 20.13 -13.92 15.70
N PRO A 230 21.24 -14.12 14.95
CA PRO A 230 21.80 -13.08 14.09
C PRO A 230 21.10 -12.94 12.74
N SER A 231 20.29 -13.92 12.33
CA SER A 231 19.64 -13.94 11.02
C SER A 231 18.50 -12.90 10.96
N PHE A 232 18.35 -12.26 9.81
CA PHE A 232 17.24 -11.35 9.56
C PHE A 232 15.94 -12.13 9.34
N PHE A 233 14.83 -11.55 9.78
CA PHE A 233 13.48 -12.00 9.48
C PHE A 233 12.52 -10.82 9.62
N GLN A 234 11.44 -10.84 8.85
CA GLN A 234 10.49 -9.73 8.83
C GLN A 234 9.80 -9.56 10.18
N VAL A 235 9.70 -8.30 10.64
CA VAL A 235 9.23 -8.00 12.00
C VAL A 235 7.71 -7.95 12.15
N ASN A 236 6.98 -7.98 11.03
CA ASN A 236 5.52 -8.01 10.96
C ASN A 236 5.10 -9.22 10.14
N THR A 237 4.77 -10.31 10.82
CA THR A 237 4.47 -11.62 10.21
C THR A 237 3.34 -11.50 9.19
N HIS A 238 2.25 -10.80 9.51
CA HIS A 238 1.12 -10.66 8.60
C HIS A 238 1.46 -9.87 7.33
N GLN A 239 2.25 -8.80 7.44
CA GLN A 239 2.70 -8.07 6.25
C GLN A 239 3.69 -8.90 5.42
N ALA A 240 4.58 -9.67 6.05
CA ALA A 240 5.47 -10.56 5.33
C ALA A 240 4.71 -11.58 4.47
N GLU A 241 3.60 -12.14 4.98
CA GLU A 241 2.72 -13.03 4.21
C GLU A 241 2.06 -12.33 3.02
N GLN A 242 1.59 -11.08 3.20
CA GLN A 242 1.04 -10.29 2.09
C GLN A 242 2.11 -9.97 1.03
N MET A 243 3.33 -9.65 1.45
CA MET A 243 4.45 -9.38 0.54
C MET A 243 4.77 -10.59 -0.34
N VAL A 244 4.80 -11.80 0.22
CA VAL A 244 5.03 -13.02 -0.57
C VAL A 244 3.98 -13.18 -1.68
N GLY A 245 2.71 -12.86 -1.39
CA GLY A 245 1.65 -12.84 -2.40
C GLY A 245 1.91 -11.81 -3.51
N ILE A 246 2.30 -10.59 -3.16
CA ILE A 246 2.62 -9.53 -4.12
C ILE A 246 3.81 -9.92 -4.99
N VAL A 247 4.88 -10.45 -4.39
CA VAL A 247 6.09 -10.91 -5.11
C VAL A 247 5.71 -12.02 -6.09
N ARG A 248 4.96 -13.04 -5.66
CA ARG A 248 4.49 -14.12 -6.53
C ARG A 248 3.70 -13.59 -7.73
N ASP A 249 2.74 -12.69 -7.48
CA ASP A 249 1.85 -12.18 -8.51
C ASP A 249 2.58 -11.26 -9.51
N ALA A 250 3.63 -10.57 -9.06
CA ALA A 250 4.51 -9.74 -9.90
C ALA A 250 5.43 -10.58 -10.79
N LEU A 251 5.91 -11.73 -10.30
CA LEU A 251 6.78 -12.64 -11.04
C LEU A 251 6.06 -13.38 -12.19
N GLN A 252 4.73 -13.53 -12.11
CA GLN A 252 3.91 -14.19 -13.15
C GLN A 252 4.38 -15.62 -13.49
N LEU A 253 4.74 -16.38 -12.46
CA LEU A 253 5.32 -17.74 -12.59
C LEU A 253 4.32 -18.73 -13.22
N THR A 254 4.83 -19.61 -14.08
CA THR A 254 4.05 -20.65 -14.78
C THR A 254 4.43 -22.07 -14.36
N GLY A 255 5.45 -22.24 -13.53
CA GLY A 255 5.99 -23.54 -13.11
C GLY A 255 7.19 -24.01 -13.93
N LYS A 256 7.67 -23.21 -14.89
CA LYS A 256 8.77 -23.58 -15.80
C LYS A 256 10.05 -22.82 -15.51
N GLU A 257 9.96 -21.77 -14.71
CA GLU A 257 10.99 -20.78 -14.49
C GLU A 257 12.09 -21.31 -13.55
N VAL A 258 13.33 -20.87 -13.80
CA VAL A 258 14.40 -20.84 -12.80
C VAL A 258 14.34 -19.50 -12.06
N LEU A 259 13.97 -19.55 -10.78
CA LEU A 259 13.86 -18.38 -9.90
C LEU A 259 15.09 -18.24 -9.03
N VAL A 260 15.66 -17.05 -8.98
CA VAL A 260 16.75 -16.68 -8.07
C VAL A 260 16.24 -15.72 -7.00
N ASP A 261 16.45 -16.04 -5.74
CA ASP A 261 16.28 -15.17 -4.59
C ASP A 261 17.66 -14.70 -4.13
N ALA A 262 17.98 -13.45 -4.43
CA ALA A 262 19.25 -12.84 -4.07
C ALA A 262 19.11 -12.04 -2.78
N TYR A 263 20.11 -12.18 -1.89
CA TYR A 263 20.03 -11.74 -0.49
C TYR A 263 18.97 -12.52 0.31
N ALA A 264 18.88 -13.82 0.04
CA ALA A 264 17.77 -14.65 0.48
C ALA A 264 17.63 -14.81 2.00
N GLY A 265 18.67 -14.47 2.78
CA GLY A 265 18.70 -14.71 4.21
C GLY A 265 18.44 -16.17 4.53
N VAL A 266 17.34 -16.45 5.24
CA VAL A 266 16.92 -17.83 5.58
C VAL A 266 16.11 -18.52 4.48
N GLY A 267 16.07 -17.95 3.27
CA GLY A 267 15.40 -18.52 2.09
C GLY A 267 13.90 -18.29 2.03
N CYS A 268 13.36 -17.24 2.67
CA CYS A 268 11.92 -17.06 2.83
C CYS A 268 11.15 -17.07 1.51
N PHE A 269 11.54 -16.24 0.53
CA PHE A 269 10.85 -16.18 -0.75
C PHE A 269 11.11 -17.42 -1.58
N ALA A 270 12.37 -17.81 -1.78
CA ALA A 270 12.70 -18.99 -2.58
C ALA A 270 11.99 -20.26 -2.10
N VAL A 271 11.94 -20.50 -0.79
CA VAL A 271 11.28 -21.69 -0.21
C VAL A 271 9.75 -21.63 -0.39
N LEU A 272 9.11 -20.47 -0.16
CA LEU A 272 7.66 -20.33 -0.33
C LEU A 272 7.23 -20.36 -1.81
N LEU A 273 8.11 -19.96 -2.72
CA LEU A 273 7.84 -19.90 -4.15
C LEU A 273 8.30 -21.14 -4.92
N ALA A 274 9.12 -22.00 -4.33
CA ALA A 274 9.57 -23.26 -4.92
C ALA A 274 8.44 -24.11 -5.53
N PRO A 275 7.23 -24.24 -4.94
CA PRO A 275 6.14 -24.99 -5.55
C PRO A 275 5.61 -24.44 -6.89
N TYR A 276 5.96 -23.20 -7.26
CA TYR A 276 5.46 -22.50 -8.45
C TYR A 276 6.51 -22.37 -9.56
N VAL A 277 7.67 -23.00 -9.41
CA VAL A 277 8.81 -22.85 -10.34
C VAL A 277 9.44 -24.21 -10.66
N LYS A 278 10.23 -24.26 -11.73
CA LYS A 278 11.00 -25.46 -12.06
C LYS A 278 12.15 -25.66 -11.08
N GLU A 279 12.84 -24.59 -10.73
CA GLU A 279 13.95 -24.58 -9.76
C GLU A 279 13.95 -23.25 -9.00
N ALA A 280 14.12 -23.30 -7.68
CA ALA A 280 14.35 -22.14 -6.84
C ALA A 280 15.80 -22.12 -6.33
N ILE A 281 16.49 -21.01 -6.52
CA ILE A 281 17.89 -20.82 -6.13
C ILE A 281 17.97 -19.67 -5.12
N ALA A 282 18.49 -19.92 -3.92
CA ALA A 282 18.73 -18.88 -2.92
C ALA A 282 20.22 -18.52 -2.85
N ILE A 283 20.54 -17.23 -2.80
CA ILE A 283 21.92 -16.71 -2.66
C ILE A 283 22.04 -15.93 -1.34
N GLU A 284 22.96 -16.35 -0.46
CA GLU A 284 23.24 -15.69 0.82
C GLU A 284 24.70 -15.89 1.26
N GLU A 285 25.34 -14.85 1.80
CA GLU A 285 26.72 -14.91 2.28
C GLU A 285 26.84 -15.37 3.75
N SER A 286 25.83 -15.02 4.56
CA SER A 286 25.76 -15.26 5.99
C SER A 286 25.64 -16.74 6.31
N ALA A 287 26.70 -17.31 6.88
CA ALA A 287 26.74 -18.73 7.22
C ALA A 287 25.60 -19.18 8.16
N PRO A 288 25.20 -18.40 9.21
CA PRO A 288 24.03 -18.74 10.01
C PRO A 288 22.73 -18.79 9.21
N ALA A 289 22.51 -17.84 8.31
CA ALA A 289 21.30 -17.76 7.51
C ALA A 289 21.22 -18.88 6.47
N VAL A 290 22.33 -19.19 5.79
CA VAL A 290 22.45 -20.36 4.89
C VAL A 290 22.18 -21.66 5.62
N LYS A 291 22.69 -21.81 6.85
CA LYS A 291 22.45 -23.01 7.65
C LYS A 291 20.96 -23.19 7.91
N ASP A 292 20.29 -22.15 8.41
CA ASP A 292 18.85 -22.24 8.67
C ASP A 292 18.05 -22.40 7.37
N GLY A 293 18.45 -21.73 6.29
CA GLY A 293 17.79 -21.83 4.99
C GLY A 293 17.83 -23.23 4.39
N ARG A 294 18.93 -23.97 4.59
CA ARG A 294 18.99 -25.40 4.21
C ARG A 294 18.03 -26.26 5.02
N GLU A 295 17.87 -25.97 6.31
CA GLU A 295 16.88 -26.71 7.12
C GLU A 295 15.45 -26.35 6.71
N ASN A 296 15.18 -25.07 6.45
CA ASN A 296 13.88 -24.57 5.99
C ASN A 296 13.47 -25.14 4.63
N ALA A 297 14.45 -25.54 3.81
CA ALA A 297 14.26 -26.12 2.48
C ALA A 297 14.46 -27.64 2.44
N SER A 298 14.62 -28.31 3.59
CA SER A 298 15.03 -29.73 3.64
C SER A 298 14.05 -30.71 2.96
N ASP A 299 12.77 -30.36 2.91
CA ASP A 299 11.68 -31.06 2.22
C ASP A 299 11.34 -30.49 0.82
N VAL A 300 12.13 -29.53 0.31
CA VAL A 300 11.93 -28.93 -1.02
C VAL A 300 12.88 -29.57 -2.03
N GLU A 301 12.35 -30.39 -2.92
CA GLU A 301 13.15 -31.16 -3.87
C GLU A 301 13.79 -30.29 -4.98
N ASN A 302 13.11 -29.23 -5.40
CA ASN A 302 13.52 -28.36 -6.50
C ASN A 302 14.23 -27.08 -6.03
N PHE A 303 15.00 -27.17 -4.95
CA PHE A 303 15.65 -26.03 -4.31
C PHE A 303 17.17 -26.18 -4.24
N ARG A 304 17.89 -25.07 -4.46
CA ARG A 304 19.35 -25.00 -4.34
C ARG A 304 19.78 -23.77 -3.55
N PHE A 305 20.67 -23.97 -2.57
CA PHE A 305 21.25 -22.88 -1.79
C PHE A 305 22.71 -22.62 -2.19
N LEU A 306 23.00 -21.45 -2.76
CA LEU A 306 24.33 -21.00 -3.11
C LEU A 306 24.85 -20.04 -2.03
N ARG A 307 25.97 -20.41 -1.41
CA ARG A 307 26.64 -19.54 -0.43
C ARG A 307 27.71 -18.71 -1.12
N GLY A 308 27.56 -17.40 -1.08
CA GLY A 308 28.50 -16.46 -1.69
C GLY A 308 27.94 -15.05 -1.67
N LYS A 309 28.75 -14.09 -2.10
CA LYS A 309 28.28 -12.73 -2.32
C LYS A 309 27.38 -12.69 -3.55
N THR A 310 26.32 -11.89 -3.50
CA THR A 310 25.35 -11.79 -4.59
C THR A 310 26.01 -11.40 -5.91
N GLU A 311 26.93 -10.44 -5.92
CA GLU A 311 27.63 -9.98 -7.13
C GLU A 311 28.49 -11.06 -7.78
N GLU A 312 29.19 -11.87 -6.98
CA GLU A 312 30.04 -12.95 -7.48
C GLU A 312 29.19 -14.08 -8.08
N VAL A 313 28.14 -14.50 -7.35
CA VAL A 313 27.29 -15.61 -7.78
C VAL A 313 26.45 -15.23 -9.02
N LEU A 314 25.88 -14.02 -9.06
CA LEU A 314 25.14 -13.56 -10.25
C LEU A 314 26.07 -13.34 -11.45
N GLY A 315 27.33 -12.92 -11.24
CA GLY A 315 28.28 -12.67 -12.32
C GLY A 315 28.66 -13.92 -13.13
N ASP A 316 28.67 -15.09 -12.47
CA ASP A 316 29.13 -16.37 -13.00
C ASP A 316 27.99 -17.34 -13.37
N MET A 317 26.72 -16.97 -13.15
CA MET A 317 25.59 -17.87 -13.39
C MET A 317 25.01 -17.79 -14.81
N ASP A 318 24.34 -18.87 -15.22
CA ASP A 318 23.49 -18.85 -16.41
C ASP A 318 22.27 -17.94 -16.19
N PRO A 319 21.75 -17.27 -17.24
CA PRO A 319 20.59 -16.38 -17.13
C PRO A 319 19.37 -17.08 -16.51
N PRO A 320 18.87 -16.60 -15.36
CA PRO A 320 17.62 -17.09 -14.78
C PRO A 320 16.40 -16.49 -15.48
N ASP A 321 15.23 -17.10 -15.29
CA ASP A 321 13.97 -16.60 -15.84
C ASP A 321 13.37 -15.49 -14.95
N ALA A 322 13.68 -15.53 -13.65
CA ALA A 322 13.16 -14.61 -12.66
C ALA A 322 14.17 -14.34 -11.55
N VAL A 323 14.24 -13.09 -11.07
CA VAL A 323 15.10 -12.70 -9.93
C VAL A 323 14.30 -11.90 -8.89
N ILE A 324 14.47 -12.23 -7.62
CA ILE A 324 14.06 -11.40 -6.48
C ILE A 324 15.33 -10.77 -5.89
N LEU A 325 15.29 -9.46 -5.65
CA LEU A 325 16.32 -8.72 -4.92
C LEU A 325 15.73 -8.20 -3.60
N ASP A 326 16.27 -8.61 -2.45
CA ASP A 326 15.91 -8.04 -1.12
C ASP A 326 17.16 -7.55 -0.37
N PRO A 327 17.86 -6.52 -0.88
CA PRO A 327 19.12 -6.06 -0.32
C PRO A 327 18.96 -5.36 1.04
N PRO A 328 20.07 -5.17 1.78
CA PRO A 328 20.06 -4.35 3.00
C PRO A 328 19.72 -2.87 2.69
N ARG A 329 19.53 -2.06 3.74
CA ARG A 329 19.20 -0.62 3.65
C ARG A 329 20.11 0.21 2.73
N THR A 330 21.34 -0.23 2.50
CA THR A 330 22.30 0.43 1.60
C THR A 330 21.97 0.24 0.10
N GLY A 331 21.01 -0.61 -0.22
CA GLY A 331 20.70 -1.07 -1.59
C GLY A 331 21.71 -2.10 -2.10
N CYS A 332 21.61 -2.40 -3.40
CA CYS A 332 22.51 -3.30 -4.10
C CYS A 332 23.91 -2.70 -4.25
N HIS A 333 24.91 -3.59 -4.34
CA HIS A 333 26.23 -3.21 -4.85
C HIS A 333 26.12 -2.93 -6.36
N GLU A 334 26.97 -2.05 -6.91
CA GLU A 334 26.95 -1.69 -8.33
C GLU A 334 27.13 -2.93 -9.23
N ASP A 335 28.08 -3.81 -8.88
CA ASP A 335 28.33 -5.08 -9.58
C ASP A 335 27.08 -6.00 -9.65
N VAL A 336 26.19 -5.95 -8.66
CA VAL A 336 24.91 -6.70 -8.70
C VAL A 336 23.98 -6.13 -9.76
N LEU A 337 23.89 -4.81 -9.86
CA LEU A 337 23.08 -4.13 -10.87
C LEU A 337 23.63 -4.38 -12.27
N GLU A 338 24.95 -4.35 -12.44
CA GLU A 338 25.63 -4.67 -13.70
C GLU A 338 25.41 -6.13 -14.11
N ALA A 339 25.59 -7.07 -13.18
CA ALA A 339 25.35 -8.49 -13.42
C ALA A 339 23.88 -8.73 -13.82
N LEU A 340 22.92 -8.11 -13.14
CA LEU A 340 21.50 -8.24 -13.46
C LEU A 340 21.17 -7.66 -14.84
N CYS A 341 21.72 -6.50 -15.21
CA CYS A 341 21.57 -5.92 -16.55
C CYS A 341 22.17 -6.81 -17.64
N LYS A 342 23.28 -7.51 -17.35
CA LYS A 342 23.92 -8.45 -18.28
C LYS A 342 23.12 -9.75 -18.44
N LEU A 343 22.65 -10.32 -17.33
CA LEU A 343 21.82 -11.54 -17.33
C LEU A 343 20.46 -11.27 -17.99
N ALA A 344 19.92 -10.07 -17.81
CA ALA A 344 18.65 -9.62 -18.36
C ALA A 344 17.49 -10.62 -18.16
N PRO A 345 17.24 -11.12 -16.93
CA PRO A 345 16.10 -12.00 -16.67
C PRO A 345 14.78 -11.35 -17.10
N PRO A 346 13.84 -12.09 -17.70
CA PRO A 346 12.53 -11.57 -18.10
C PRO A 346 11.76 -10.84 -17.00
N ARG A 347 11.87 -11.32 -15.75
CA ARG A 347 11.13 -10.82 -14.59
C ARG A 347 12.09 -10.51 -13.44
N VAL A 348 11.96 -9.32 -12.86
CA VAL A 348 12.68 -8.96 -11.62
C VAL A 348 11.69 -8.35 -10.63
N VAL A 349 11.77 -8.79 -9.37
CA VAL A 349 11.08 -8.13 -8.26
C VAL A 349 12.12 -7.58 -7.29
N TYR A 350 12.10 -6.28 -7.06
CA TYR A 350 12.98 -5.61 -6.10
C TYR A 350 12.18 -5.25 -4.84
N VAL A 351 12.57 -5.79 -3.69
CA VAL A 351 12.07 -5.48 -2.35
C VAL A 351 13.04 -4.51 -1.66
N SER A 352 12.55 -3.43 -1.06
CA SER A 352 13.41 -2.44 -0.40
C SER A 352 12.74 -1.73 0.77
N CYS A 353 13.48 -1.58 1.85
CA CYS A 353 13.07 -0.83 3.04
C CYS A 353 13.53 0.64 3.06
N ASP A 354 14.22 1.11 2.01
CA ASP A 354 14.68 2.51 1.87
C ASP A 354 14.38 3.05 0.46
N PRO A 355 13.43 4.00 0.32
CA PRO A 355 13.07 4.55 -0.98
C PRO A 355 14.20 5.26 -1.73
N ALA A 356 15.17 5.85 -1.03
CA ALA A 356 16.23 6.62 -1.68
C ALA A 356 17.28 5.72 -2.33
N THR A 357 17.70 4.65 -1.65
CA THR A 357 18.60 3.65 -2.25
C THR A 357 17.88 2.83 -3.32
N LEU A 358 16.59 2.51 -3.13
CA LEU A 358 15.76 1.93 -4.19
C LEU A 358 15.76 2.78 -5.46
N ALA A 359 15.48 4.08 -5.35
CA ALA A 359 15.43 4.99 -6.48
C ALA A 359 16.78 5.12 -7.21
N ARG A 360 17.90 5.11 -6.46
CA ARG A 360 19.25 5.06 -7.03
C ARG A 360 19.47 3.80 -7.86
N ASP A 361 19.07 2.64 -7.35
CA ASP A 361 19.31 1.36 -8.01
C ASP A 361 18.41 1.20 -9.23
N LEU A 362 17.14 1.58 -9.12
CA LEU A 362 16.19 1.57 -10.24
C LEU A 362 16.65 2.46 -11.40
N LYS A 363 17.31 3.58 -11.12
CA LYS A 363 17.89 4.43 -12.17
C LYS A 363 18.86 3.65 -13.05
N VAL A 364 19.69 2.79 -12.46
CA VAL A 364 20.65 1.95 -13.20
C VAL A 364 19.91 0.87 -13.99
N LEU A 365 18.98 0.16 -13.34
CA LEU A 365 18.24 -0.94 -13.97
C LEU A 365 17.38 -0.47 -15.15
N VAL A 366 16.70 0.68 -15.01
CA VAL A 366 15.86 1.28 -16.06
C VAL A 366 16.69 1.89 -17.20
N ALA A 367 17.89 2.41 -16.91
CA ALA A 367 18.85 2.78 -17.95
C ALA A 367 19.37 1.55 -18.72
N GLY A 368 19.34 0.38 -18.10
CA GLY A 368 19.62 -0.93 -18.70
C GLY A 368 18.43 -1.51 -19.49
N PRO A 369 18.18 -2.83 -19.43
CA PRO A 369 17.17 -3.49 -20.25
C PRO A 369 15.76 -3.46 -19.63
N PHE A 370 15.59 -2.95 -18.41
CA PHE A 370 14.34 -3.09 -17.66
C PHE A 370 13.41 -1.89 -17.80
N ALA A 371 12.12 -2.14 -17.57
CA ALA A 371 11.09 -1.13 -17.36
C ALA A 371 10.33 -1.44 -16.06
N ILE A 372 9.93 -0.39 -15.34
CA ILE A 372 9.10 -0.52 -14.13
C ILE A 372 7.65 -0.72 -14.53
N GLU A 373 7.06 -1.83 -14.12
CA GLU A 373 5.63 -2.10 -14.32
C GLU A 373 4.77 -1.53 -13.18
N SER A 374 5.24 -1.64 -11.94
CA SER A 374 4.57 -1.05 -10.77
C SER A 374 5.45 -0.98 -9.54
N VAL A 375 5.13 -0.05 -8.64
CA VAL A 375 5.71 0.06 -7.30
C VAL A 375 4.58 -0.07 -6.28
N GLN A 376 4.69 -1.02 -5.36
CA GLN A 376 3.76 -1.24 -4.26
C GLN A 376 4.45 -0.87 -2.94
N PRO A 377 4.18 0.30 -2.35
CA PRO A 377 4.57 0.58 -0.99
C PRO A 377 3.77 -0.31 -0.02
N VAL A 378 4.40 -0.82 1.03
CA VAL A 378 3.81 -1.68 2.04
C VAL A 378 4.13 -1.11 3.41
N ASP A 379 3.10 -0.94 4.24
CA ASP A 379 3.26 -0.48 5.60
C ASP A 379 3.73 -1.61 6.52
N MET A 380 5.01 -2.00 6.38
CA MET A 380 5.67 -2.98 7.25
C MET A 380 5.85 -2.46 8.68
N PHE A 381 5.90 -1.13 8.85
CA PHE A 381 6.19 -0.46 10.11
C PHE A 381 5.20 0.69 10.43
N PRO A 382 3.93 0.36 10.77
CA PRO A 382 2.96 1.36 11.21
C PRO A 382 3.50 2.26 12.32
N GLN A 383 3.02 3.51 12.39
CA GLN A 383 3.44 4.52 13.40
C GLN A 383 4.88 5.03 13.27
N THR A 384 5.58 4.58 12.23
CA THR A 384 6.92 5.04 11.85
C THR A 384 6.91 5.58 10.43
N TYR A 385 7.92 6.36 10.08
CA TYR A 385 8.10 6.85 8.71
C TYR A 385 8.60 5.78 7.72
N HIS A 386 9.03 4.63 8.21
CA HIS A 386 9.58 3.57 7.37
C HIS A 386 8.49 2.98 6.46
N VAL A 387 8.88 2.68 5.23
CA VAL A 387 8.03 2.05 4.21
C VAL A 387 8.84 0.97 3.51
N GLU A 388 8.22 -0.18 3.32
CA GLU A 388 8.75 -1.26 2.48
C GLU A 388 8.21 -1.05 1.06
N CYS A 389 8.98 -1.36 0.03
CA CYS A 389 8.59 -1.16 -1.36
C CYS A 389 8.83 -2.45 -2.14
N ILE A 390 7.85 -2.89 -2.91
CA ILE A 390 7.99 -3.99 -3.87
C ILE A 390 7.85 -3.42 -5.27
N VAL A 391 8.86 -3.60 -6.11
CA VAL A 391 8.90 -3.10 -7.49
C VAL A 391 8.88 -4.27 -8.46
N SER A 392 7.91 -4.27 -9.37
CA SER A 392 7.87 -5.20 -10.49
C SER A 392 8.60 -4.60 -11.68
N LEU A 393 9.60 -5.31 -12.18
CA LEU A 393 10.37 -4.98 -13.37
C LEU A 393 10.22 -6.10 -14.40
N ALA A 394 10.12 -5.69 -15.65
CA ALA A 394 10.18 -6.60 -16.79
C ALA A 394 11.17 -6.08 -17.82
N LEU A 395 11.61 -6.93 -18.75
CA LEU A 395 12.32 -6.45 -19.93
C LEU A 395 11.45 -5.46 -20.70
N ARG A 396 12.06 -4.37 -21.18
CA ARG A 396 11.36 -3.26 -21.83
C ARG A 396 10.44 -3.71 -22.97
N ASP A 397 10.89 -4.66 -23.79
CA ASP A 397 10.11 -5.17 -24.92
C ASP A 397 8.87 -5.96 -24.46
N GLN A 398 8.98 -6.72 -23.37
CA GLN A 398 7.87 -7.48 -22.78
C GLN A 398 6.91 -6.61 -21.94
N ALA A 399 7.42 -5.55 -21.33
CA ALA A 399 6.59 -4.54 -20.67
C ALA A 399 5.65 -3.86 -21.68
N SER A 400 6.08 -3.68 -22.93
CA SER A 400 5.23 -3.15 -24.01
C SER A 400 4.29 -4.20 -24.62
N ALA A 401 4.70 -5.48 -24.70
CA ALA A 401 3.92 -6.55 -25.33
C ALA A 401 2.85 -7.21 -24.43
N SER A 402 2.90 -6.99 -23.11
CA SER A 402 1.93 -7.57 -22.15
C SER A 402 0.81 -6.61 -21.70
N ALA A 403 0.80 -5.39 -22.25
CA ALA A 403 -0.22 -4.39 -21.98
C ALA A 403 -1.13 -4.21 -23.19
N SER A 404 -2.16 -5.06 -23.32
CA SER A 404 -3.45 -4.54 -23.77
C SER A 404 -3.96 -3.64 -22.65
N THR A 405 -3.44 -2.41 -22.56
CA THR A 405 -3.80 -1.48 -21.49
C THR A 405 -5.26 -1.13 -21.64
N ILE A 406 -6.08 -1.62 -20.71
CA ILE A 406 -7.45 -1.14 -20.57
C ILE A 406 -7.38 0.21 -19.85
N THR A 407 -7.91 1.29 -20.44
CA THR A 407 -8.07 2.58 -19.76
C THR A 407 -9.54 2.81 -19.45
N LEU A 408 -9.88 3.11 -18.19
CA LEU A 408 -11.20 3.58 -17.80
C LEU A 408 -11.29 5.11 -17.99
N ALA A 409 -12.08 5.55 -18.96
CA ALA A 409 -12.38 6.96 -19.24
C ALA A 409 -13.45 7.52 -18.27
N SER A 410 -13.14 7.54 -16.97
CA SER A 410 -14.08 7.98 -15.94
C SER A 410 -13.41 8.32 -14.61
N GLN A 411 -13.81 9.45 -14.01
CA GLN A 411 -13.39 9.85 -12.67
C GLN A 411 -14.17 9.19 -11.53
N SER A 412 -15.28 8.50 -11.84
CA SER A 412 -16.14 7.87 -10.82
C SER A 412 -15.35 6.87 -9.94
N PRO A 413 -15.25 7.10 -8.61
CA PRO A 413 -14.63 6.16 -7.68
C PRO A 413 -15.31 4.79 -7.69
N ARG A 414 -16.63 4.75 -7.92
CA ARG A 414 -17.41 3.51 -7.90
C ARG A 414 -17.12 2.62 -9.10
N ARG A 415 -17.00 3.19 -10.30
CA ARG A 415 -16.63 2.45 -11.51
C ARG A 415 -15.24 1.82 -11.37
N ARG A 416 -14.30 2.57 -10.79
CA ARG A 416 -12.96 2.09 -10.46
C ARG A 416 -13.02 0.91 -9.49
N GLN A 417 -13.81 1.02 -8.42
CA GLN A 417 -13.96 -0.05 -7.45
C GLN A 417 -14.53 -1.32 -8.09
N ILE A 418 -15.58 -1.21 -8.91
CA ILE A 418 -16.19 -2.36 -9.59
C ILE A 418 -15.17 -3.13 -10.44
N LEU A 419 -14.39 -2.42 -11.28
CA LEU A 419 -13.39 -3.08 -12.13
C LEU A 419 -12.23 -3.67 -11.31
N ARG A 420 -11.84 -3.03 -10.20
CA ARG A 420 -10.81 -3.55 -9.27
C ARG A 420 -11.27 -4.83 -8.57
N ASP A 421 -12.50 -4.86 -8.08
CA ASP A 421 -13.07 -6.03 -7.40
C ASP A 421 -13.12 -7.23 -8.35
N MET A 422 -13.42 -6.99 -9.62
CA MET A 422 -13.36 -7.98 -10.70
C MET A 422 -11.94 -8.46 -11.03
N GLY A 423 -10.90 -7.87 -10.46
CA GLY A 423 -9.50 -8.21 -10.72
C GLY A 423 -8.93 -7.67 -12.04
N MET A 424 -9.62 -6.75 -12.71
CA MET A 424 -9.10 -6.16 -13.95
C MET A 424 -7.98 -5.16 -13.67
N ARG A 425 -6.93 -5.22 -14.49
CA ARG A 425 -5.87 -4.22 -14.53
C ARG A 425 -6.26 -3.13 -15.52
N PHE A 426 -6.32 -1.88 -15.07
CA PHE A 426 -6.67 -0.74 -15.92
C PHE A 426 -6.00 0.56 -15.45
N ALA A 427 -5.78 1.48 -16.39
CA ALA A 427 -5.41 2.86 -16.14
C ALA A 427 -6.66 3.75 -16.03
N ILE A 428 -6.52 4.97 -15.50
CA ILE A 428 -7.63 5.92 -15.38
C ILE A 428 -7.27 7.16 -16.17
N ALA A 429 -8.19 7.61 -17.01
CA ALA A 429 -8.05 8.85 -17.76
C ALA A 429 -9.29 9.73 -17.59
N ASP A 430 -9.07 11.03 -17.50
CA ASP A 430 -10.14 12.03 -17.55
C ASP A 430 -10.61 12.20 -19.00
N PRO A 431 -11.88 11.93 -19.33
CA PRO A 431 -12.35 12.14 -20.70
C PRO A 431 -12.38 13.63 -21.11
N SER A 432 -12.46 14.57 -20.16
CA SER A 432 -12.43 16.02 -20.40
C SER A 432 -13.36 16.46 -21.55
N ILE A 433 -14.61 15.97 -21.54
CA ILE A 433 -15.64 16.32 -22.51
C ILE A 433 -16.71 17.23 -21.90
N ASP A 434 -17.29 18.07 -22.75
CA ASP A 434 -18.53 18.80 -22.43
C ASP A 434 -19.74 17.87 -22.65
N GLU A 435 -20.22 17.25 -21.56
CA GLU A 435 -21.34 16.30 -21.61
C GLU A 435 -22.67 16.94 -22.07
N GLU A 436 -22.82 18.26 -21.95
CA GLU A 436 -24.04 18.99 -22.37
C GLU A 436 -24.14 19.12 -23.89
N SER A 437 -23.00 19.10 -24.58
CA SER A 437 -22.92 19.15 -26.04
C SER A 437 -23.35 17.84 -26.74
N VAL A 438 -23.42 16.73 -25.99
CA VAL A 438 -23.75 15.40 -26.51
C VAL A 438 -25.23 15.09 -26.24
N VAL A 439 -26.05 15.20 -27.28
CA VAL A 439 -27.51 15.07 -27.20
C VAL A 439 -27.98 13.78 -27.90
N GLY A 440 -28.72 12.94 -27.17
CA GLY A 440 -29.45 11.79 -27.73
C GLY A 440 -30.94 12.07 -27.83
N GLN A 441 -31.66 11.36 -28.71
CA GLN A 441 -33.11 11.57 -28.87
C GLN A 441 -33.92 10.85 -27.77
N THR A 442 -33.35 9.80 -27.18
CA THR A 442 -33.89 9.08 -26.03
C THR A 442 -32.85 9.03 -24.90
N PRO A 443 -33.25 8.81 -23.63
CA PRO A 443 -32.31 8.67 -22.52
C PRO A 443 -31.25 7.58 -22.75
N GLU A 444 -31.64 6.49 -23.41
CA GLU A 444 -30.72 5.40 -23.79
C GLU A 444 -29.70 5.84 -24.85
N GLN A 445 -30.15 6.54 -25.89
CA GLN A 445 -29.26 7.10 -26.90
C GLN A 445 -28.33 8.15 -26.32
N GLN A 446 -28.83 8.96 -25.36
CA GLN A 446 -28.03 9.96 -24.68
C GLN A 446 -26.93 9.33 -23.84
N ALA A 447 -27.26 8.32 -23.02
CA ALA A 447 -26.27 7.57 -22.26
C ALA A 447 -25.23 6.92 -23.18
N SER A 448 -25.67 6.32 -24.28
CA SER A 448 -24.79 5.64 -25.25
C SER A 448 -23.85 6.61 -25.95
N ALA A 449 -24.36 7.76 -26.42
CA ALA A 449 -23.58 8.80 -27.06
C ALA A 449 -22.53 9.40 -26.10
N ARG A 450 -22.90 9.64 -24.84
CA ARG A 450 -21.97 10.15 -23.82
C ARG A 450 -20.91 9.12 -23.43
N ALA A 451 -21.29 7.86 -23.27
CA ALA A 451 -20.33 6.79 -22.97
C ALA A 451 -19.30 6.66 -24.10
N LEU A 452 -19.75 6.72 -25.35
CA LEU A 452 -18.88 6.67 -26.52
C LEU A 452 -17.96 7.91 -26.61
N ALA A 453 -18.52 9.11 -26.48
CA ALA A 453 -17.73 10.34 -26.50
C ALA A 453 -16.64 10.36 -25.42
N LYS A 454 -16.92 9.82 -24.21
CA LYS A 454 -15.92 9.66 -23.14
C LYS A 454 -14.78 8.73 -23.56
N ALA A 455 -15.12 7.58 -24.15
CA ALA A 455 -14.12 6.63 -24.61
C ALA A 455 -13.28 7.20 -25.76
N GLU A 456 -13.92 7.82 -26.76
CA GLU A 456 -13.24 8.41 -27.92
C GLU A 456 -12.31 9.56 -27.54
N ALA A 457 -12.71 10.43 -26.61
CA ALA A 457 -11.87 11.55 -26.17
C ALA A 457 -10.55 11.09 -25.53
N VAL A 458 -10.55 9.95 -24.84
CA VAL A 458 -9.33 9.33 -24.31
C VAL A 458 -8.60 8.55 -25.41
N ALA A 459 -9.32 7.83 -26.26
CA ALA A 459 -8.76 7.07 -27.38
C ALA A 459 -8.00 7.94 -28.40
N GLN A 460 -8.32 9.23 -28.51
CA GLN A 460 -7.58 10.18 -29.35
C GLN A 460 -6.14 10.46 -28.86
N ARG A 461 -5.84 10.14 -27.60
CA ARG A 461 -4.56 10.50 -26.95
C ARG A 461 -3.88 9.34 -26.22
N GLU A 462 -4.46 8.14 -26.26
CA GLU A 462 -3.93 6.92 -25.66
C GLU A 462 -4.02 5.73 -26.64
N SER A 463 -3.20 4.70 -26.41
CA SER A 463 -3.22 3.43 -27.16
C SER A 463 -3.86 2.30 -26.34
N GLY A 464 -4.20 1.17 -26.97
CA GLY A 464 -4.87 0.06 -26.30
C GLY A 464 -6.41 0.20 -26.28
N THR A 465 -7.04 -0.28 -25.21
CA THR A 465 -8.50 -0.42 -25.14
C THR A 465 -9.10 0.54 -24.13
N VAL A 466 -10.01 1.42 -24.54
CA VAL A 466 -10.62 2.43 -23.68
C VAL A 466 -12.07 2.05 -23.36
N VAL A 467 -12.43 2.09 -22.08
CA VAL A 467 -13.79 1.84 -21.58
C VAL A 467 -14.41 3.15 -21.07
N GLY A 468 -15.47 3.60 -21.71
CA GLY A 468 -16.30 4.74 -21.29
C GLY A 468 -17.64 4.27 -20.72
N ALA A 469 -18.23 5.05 -19.82
CA ALA A 469 -19.57 4.77 -19.31
C ALA A 469 -20.34 6.05 -18.94
N ASP A 470 -21.66 5.98 -19.07
CA ASP A 470 -22.57 7.06 -18.69
C ASP A 470 -23.85 6.50 -18.08
N THR A 471 -24.42 7.21 -17.10
CA THR A 471 -25.58 6.74 -16.33
C THR A 471 -26.62 7.85 -16.25
N VAL A 472 -27.86 7.52 -16.64
CA VAL A 472 -29.01 8.42 -16.64
C VAL A 472 -30.12 7.81 -15.78
N VAL A 473 -30.72 8.61 -14.91
CA VAL A 473 -31.92 8.24 -14.14
C VAL A 473 -33.13 8.81 -14.87
N VAL A 474 -34.19 8.02 -15.06
CA VAL A 474 -35.38 8.42 -15.83
C VAL A 474 -36.63 8.19 -14.98
N ASP A 475 -37.35 9.27 -14.69
CA ASP A 475 -38.63 9.25 -13.98
C ASP A 475 -39.76 9.66 -14.93
N GLY A 476 -40.58 8.70 -15.34
CA GLY A 476 -41.52 8.89 -16.45
C GLY A 476 -40.78 9.12 -17.77
N ASP A 477 -40.98 10.31 -18.35
CA ASP A 477 -40.29 10.77 -19.57
C ASP A 477 -39.11 11.71 -19.27
N ASP A 478 -38.90 12.10 -18.00
CA ASP A 478 -37.87 13.06 -17.61
C ASP A 478 -36.56 12.38 -17.23
N ALA A 479 -35.45 12.83 -17.82
CA ALA A 479 -34.10 12.43 -17.43
C ALA A 479 -33.60 13.31 -16.26
N LEU A 480 -33.30 12.69 -15.12
CA LEU A 480 -32.71 13.31 -13.95
C LEU A 480 -31.18 13.20 -14.02
N GLY A 481 -30.53 14.36 -14.22
CA GLY A 481 -29.08 14.49 -14.20
C GLY A 481 -28.49 14.51 -12.78
N LYS A 482 -27.29 15.08 -12.66
CA LYS A 482 -26.68 15.38 -11.37
C LYS A 482 -27.31 16.67 -10.81
N PRO A 483 -27.51 16.78 -9.50
CA PRO A 483 -28.07 17.99 -8.91
C PRO A 483 -27.10 19.16 -9.00
N HIS A 484 -27.60 20.36 -9.29
CA HIS A 484 -26.79 21.59 -9.37
C HIS A 484 -26.55 22.23 -7.99
N SER A 485 -27.34 21.85 -6.98
CA SER A 485 -27.23 22.37 -5.61
C SER A 485 -27.78 21.37 -4.58
N PRO A 486 -27.46 21.52 -3.28
CA PRO A 486 -28.09 20.72 -2.23
C PRO A 486 -29.62 20.80 -2.27
N SER A 487 -30.20 21.98 -2.50
CA SER A 487 -31.66 22.14 -2.60
C SER A 487 -32.26 21.37 -3.79
N ASP A 488 -31.52 21.31 -4.90
CA ASP A 488 -31.91 20.55 -6.08
C ASP A 488 -31.86 19.04 -5.81
N ALA A 489 -30.81 18.58 -5.12
CA ALA A 489 -30.70 17.20 -4.65
C ALA A 489 -31.88 16.78 -3.76
N GLU A 490 -32.28 17.64 -2.81
CA GLU A 490 -33.45 17.35 -1.98
C GLU A 490 -34.76 17.28 -2.80
N ALA A 491 -34.93 18.15 -3.79
CA ALA A 491 -36.09 18.15 -4.66
C ALA A 491 -36.17 16.87 -5.51
N MET A 492 -35.04 16.44 -6.08
CA MET A 492 -34.94 15.17 -6.81
C MET A 492 -35.32 13.97 -5.92
N LEU A 493 -34.78 13.92 -4.69
CA LEU A 493 -35.10 12.85 -3.74
C LEU A 493 -36.58 12.87 -3.32
N ARG A 494 -37.18 14.04 -3.11
CA ARG A 494 -38.63 14.14 -2.82
C ARG A 494 -39.47 13.67 -4.00
N ARG A 495 -39.05 13.94 -5.24
CA ARG A 495 -39.71 13.49 -6.46
C ARG A 495 -39.68 11.96 -6.59
N LEU A 496 -38.54 11.34 -6.28
CA LEU A 496 -38.35 9.89 -6.40
C LEU A 496 -38.94 9.09 -5.23
N ARG A 497 -39.19 9.71 -4.07
CA ARG A 497 -39.69 9.06 -2.85
C ARG A 497 -40.94 8.21 -3.10
N GLY A 498 -40.89 6.95 -2.66
CA GLY A 498 -41.99 5.98 -2.81
C GLY A 498 -42.34 5.62 -4.26
N GLY A 499 -41.72 6.27 -5.24
CA GLY A 499 -41.95 6.08 -6.66
C GLY A 499 -41.12 4.95 -7.25
N THR A 500 -41.31 4.73 -8.55
CA THR A 500 -40.53 3.79 -9.35
C THR A 500 -39.96 4.52 -10.55
N HIS A 501 -38.66 4.33 -10.80
CA HIS A 501 -37.95 4.96 -11.90
C HIS A 501 -36.98 3.99 -12.56
N ARG A 502 -36.49 4.36 -13.75
CA ARG A 502 -35.55 3.56 -14.53
C ARG A 502 -34.15 4.13 -14.39
N VAL A 503 -33.14 3.27 -14.37
CA VAL A 503 -31.73 3.67 -14.40
C VAL A 503 -31.06 3.00 -15.59
N ILE A 504 -30.56 3.82 -16.50
CA ILE A 504 -29.94 3.38 -17.74
C ILE A 504 -28.45 3.68 -17.66
N THR A 505 -27.59 2.66 -17.71
CA THR A 505 -26.15 2.84 -17.88
C THR A 505 -25.72 2.30 -19.22
N ALA A 506 -25.04 3.13 -20.02
CA ALA A 506 -24.36 2.71 -21.23
C ALA A 506 -22.86 2.55 -20.98
N VAL A 507 -22.27 1.56 -21.65
CA VAL A 507 -20.84 1.28 -21.68
C VAL A 507 -20.39 1.30 -23.13
N ALA A 508 -19.27 1.95 -23.39
CA ALA A 508 -18.59 1.97 -24.67
C ALA A 508 -17.18 1.40 -24.51
N VAL A 509 -16.73 0.63 -25.50
CA VAL A 509 -15.36 0.13 -25.59
C VAL A 509 -14.80 0.52 -26.94
N VAL A 510 -13.66 1.20 -26.96
CA VAL A 510 -12.92 1.60 -28.16
C VAL A 510 -11.55 0.95 -28.09
N ASP A 511 -11.24 0.07 -29.03
CA ASP A 511 -9.90 -0.49 -29.18
C ASP A 511 -9.15 0.30 -30.25
N VAL A 512 -8.15 1.06 -29.82
CA VAL A 512 -7.37 1.96 -30.68
C VAL A 512 -6.49 1.17 -31.64
N ASP A 513 -5.99 0.02 -31.19
CA ASP A 513 -4.99 -0.76 -31.91
C ASP A 513 -5.60 -1.46 -33.14
N ASN A 514 -6.84 -1.94 -33.02
CA ASN A 514 -7.56 -2.61 -34.12
C ASN A 514 -8.71 -1.78 -34.73
N GLY A 515 -8.98 -0.59 -34.18
CA GLY A 515 -9.99 0.36 -34.67
C GLY A 515 -11.43 -0.08 -34.45
N ARG A 516 -11.69 -1.03 -33.55
CA ARG A 516 -13.06 -1.50 -33.25
C ARG A 516 -13.70 -0.69 -32.14
N THR A 517 -15.01 -0.56 -32.22
CA THR A 517 -15.83 0.14 -31.23
C THR A 517 -17.11 -0.64 -30.99
N ALA A 518 -17.49 -0.80 -29.73
CA ALA A 518 -18.74 -1.45 -29.32
C ALA A 518 -19.40 -0.66 -28.19
N VAL A 519 -20.72 -0.51 -28.24
CA VAL A 519 -21.50 0.25 -27.24
C VAL A 519 -22.76 -0.54 -26.86
N ARG A 520 -23.08 -0.58 -25.57
CA ARG A 520 -24.30 -1.24 -25.07
C ARG A 520 -24.82 -0.59 -23.81
N SER A 521 -26.13 -0.42 -23.77
CA SER A 521 -26.93 0.06 -22.63
C SER A 521 -27.51 -1.10 -21.82
N ARG A 522 -27.73 -0.87 -20.53
CA ARG A 522 -28.61 -1.69 -19.69
C ARG A 522 -29.54 -0.81 -18.89
N GLU A 523 -30.71 -1.36 -18.63
CA GLU A 523 -31.75 -0.74 -17.84
C GLU A 523 -32.05 -1.56 -16.59
N THR A 524 -32.27 -0.86 -15.47
CA THR A 524 -32.73 -1.43 -14.20
C THR A 524 -33.87 -0.58 -13.67
N THR A 525 -34.94 -1.21 -13.20
CA THR A 525 -36.04 -0.53 -12.53
C THR A 525 -35.79 -0.48 -11.03
N VAL A 526 -35.95 0.69 -10.41
CA VAL A 526 -35.72 0.91 -8.98
C VAL A 526 -37.00 1.44 -8.34
N LYS A 527 -37.47 0.78 -7.28
CA LYS A 527 -38.53 1.28 -6.41
C LYS A 527 -37.90 1.91 -5.18
N MET A 528 -38.20 3.18 -4.92
CA MET A 528 -37.66 3.91 -3.78
C MET A 528 -38.48 3.65 -2.51
N ARG A 529 -37.82 3.64 -1.35
CA ARG A 529 -38.53 3.66 -0.07
C ARG A 529 -39.27 4.98 0.11
N ASP A 530 -40.25 4.96 1.01
CA ASP A 530 -40.91 6.17 1.51
C ASP A 530 -40.12 6.77 2.68
N TYR A 531 -38.94 7.35 2.40
CA TYR A 531 -38.06 7.98 3.40
C TYR A 531 -38.52 9.39 3.79
N SER A 532 -38.22 9.83 5.01
CA SER A 532 -38.60 11.14 5.56
C SER A 532 -37.79 12.32 4.99
N ASP A 533 -38.30 13.54 5.13
CA ASP A 533 -37.55 14.77 4.80
C ASP A 533 -36.29 14.92 5.65
N SER A 534 -36.31 14.46 6.91
CA SER A 534 -35.13 14.44 7.77
C SER A 534 -34.04 13.49 7.26
N GLU A 535 -34.41 12.34 6.68
CA GLU A 535 -33.44 11.43 6.08
C GLU A 535 -32.81 12.05 4.83
N ILE A 536 -33.60 12.71 3.97
CA ILE A 536 -33.11 13.46 2.81
C ILE A 536 -32.10 14.52 3.24
N GLN A 537 -32.47 15.40 4.18
CA GLN A 537 -31.63 16.50 4.63
C GLN A 537 -30.32 16.00 5.24
N ARG A 538 -30.37 14.92 6.02
CA ARG A 538 -29.17 14.28 6.59
C ARG A 538 -28.26 13.72 5.51
N PHE A 539 -28.81 13.02 4.52
CA PHE A 539 -28.05 12.42 3.43
C PHE A 539 -27.41 13.49 2.52
N VAL A 540 -28.18 14.52 2.14
CA VAL A 540 -27.69 15.64 1.34
C VAL A 540 -26.66 16.48 2.11
N GLY A 541 -26.92 16.77 3.39
CA GLY A 541 -26.00 17.52 4.26
C GLY A 541 -24.68 16.80 4.52
N ALA A 542 -24.65 15.47 4.45
CA ALA A 542 -23.44 14.66 4.50
C ALA A 542 -22.67 14.62 3.16
N GLY A 543 -23.13 15.34 2.12
CA GLY A 543 -22.50 15.36 0.80
C GLY A 543 -22.81 14.14 -0.07
N GLY A 544 -23.79 13.31 0.31
CA GLY A 544 -24.10 12.05 -0.35
C GLY A 544 -24.62 12.15 -1.78
N ALA A 545 -25.03 13.34 -2.25
CA ALA A 545 -25.86 13.50 -3.45
C ALA A 545 -25.21 14.22 -4.66
N VAL A 546 -24.19 15.05 -4.46
CA VAL A 546 -23.80 16.12 -5.41
C VAL A 546 -23.23 15.62 -6.75
N ASP A 547 -22.63 14.43 -6.77
CA ASP A 547 -21.94 13.87 -7.94
C ASP A 547 -22.70 12.71 -8.63
N LYS A 548 -23.98 12.49 -8.27
CA LYS A 548 -24.75 11.29 -8.65
C LYS A 548 -25.99 11.64 -9.46
N ALA A 549 -26.23 10.92 -10.55
CA ALA A 549 -27.47 11.03 -11.30
C ALA A 549 -28.66 10.66 -10.40
N GLY A 550 -29.72 11.46 -10.42
CA GLY A 550 -30.87 11.29 -9.52
C GLY A 550 -30.60 11.58 -8.05
N ALA A 551 -29.42 12.12 -7.71
CA ALA A 551 -29.05 12.58 -6.37
C ALA A 551 -29.02 11.51 -5.26
N TYR A 552 -28.91 10.21 -5.59
CA TYR A 552 -28.81 9.13 -4.59
C TYR A 552 -27.69 8.14 -4.88
N ALA A 553 -27.28 7.39 -3.84
CA ALA A 553 -26.39 6.24 -3.96
C ALA A 553 -27.12 4.99 -3.46
N ILE A 554 -27.38 4.04 -4.36
CA ILE A 554 -28.15 2.83 -4.04
C ILE A 554 -27.52 1.96 -2.94
N GLN A 555 -26.20 2.05 -2.81
CA GLN A 555 -25.34 1.30 -1.91
C GLN A 555 -25.12 2.00 -0.55
N ASP A 556 -25.79 3.13 -0.29
CA ASP A 556 -25.64 3.84 0.97
C ASP A 556 -26.26 3.01 2.11
N GLU A 557 -25.42 2.55 3.04
CA GLU A 557 -25.84 1.69 4.16
C GLU A 557 -26.70 2.43 5.19
N VAL A 558 -26.65 3.76 5.20
CA VAL A 558 -27.29 4.60 6.23
C VAL A 558 -28.62 5.18 5.74
N PHE A 559 -28.67 5.64 4.49
CA PHE A 559 -29.87 6.17 3.86
C PHE A 559 -30.72 5.06 3.24
N HIS A 560 -30.07 4.04 2.67
CA HIS A 560 -30.68 2.86 2.06
C HIS A 560 -31.93 3.21 1.21
N PRO A 561 -31.74 3.87 0.06
CA PRO A 561 -32.82 4.58 -0.61
C PRO A 561 -33.87 3.70 -1.29
N ALA A 562 -33.51 2.48 -1.71
CA ALA A 562 -34.40 1.61 -2.48
C ALA A 562 -35.12 0.59 -1.61
N GLU A 563 -36.37 0.33 -1.96
CA GLU A 563 -37.18 -0.76 -1.44
C GLU A 563 -36.90 -2.06 -2.22
N SER A 564 -36.81 -1.96 -3.55
CA SER A 564 -36.54 -3.11 -4.42
C SER A 564 -35.88 -2.70 -5.72
N ILE A 565 -35.15 -3.64 -6.33
CA ILE A 565 -34.45 -3.46 -7.60
C ILE A 565 -34.86 -4.62 -8.51
N ASP A 566 -35.34 -4.28 -9.71
CA ASP A 566 -35.63 -5.24 -10.77
C ASP A 566 -34.65 -5.02 -11.93
N GLY A 567 -33.63 -5.87 -11.99
CA GLY A 567 -32.53 -5.80 -12.94
C GLY A 567 -31.15 -5.84 -12.26
N CYS A 568 -30.15 -5.25 -12.91
CA CYS A 568 -28.77 -5.31 -12.44
C CYS A 568 -28.50 -4.23 -11.38
N TYR A 569 -28.12 -4.63 -10.17
CA TYR A 569 -27.71 -3.70 -9.10
C TYR A 569 -26.50 -2.84 -9.51
N LEU A 570 -25.46 -3.44 -10.09
CA LEU A 570 -24.26 -2.70 -10.52
C LEU A 570 -24.51 -1.77 -11.72
N ASN A 571 -25.59 -1.98 -12.48
CA ASN A 571 -26.08 -1.01 -13.46
C ASN A 571 -26.58 0.28 -12.78
N VAL A 572 -27.22 0.17 -11.61
CA VAL A 572 -27.65 1.32 -10.80
C VAL A 572 -26.45 2.02 -10.14
N VAL A 573 -25.46 1.25 -9.67
CA VAL A 573 -24.20 1.80 -9.14
C VAL A 573 -23.41 2.57 -10.21
N GLY A 574 -23.63 2.24 -11.48
CA GLY A 574 -23.18 3.02 -12.64
C GLY A 574 -22.16 2.32 -13.54
N LEU A 575 -21.96 1.01 -13.40
CA LEU A 575 -21.17 0.21 -14.36
C LEU A 575 -21.54 -1.28 -14.28
N PRO A 576 -22.28 -1.84 -15.26
CA PRO A 576 -22.60 -3.27 -15.28
C PRO A 576 -21.40 -4.12 -15.75
N PRO A 577 -20.78 -4.96 -14.89
CA PRO A 577 -19.62 -5.79 -15.21
C PRO A 577 -19.78 -6.72 -16.41
N CYS A 578 -20.94 -7.37 -16.51
CA CYS A 578 -21.22 -8.32 -17.58
C CYS A 578 -21.17 -7.62 -18.95
N THR A 579 -21.73 -6.42 -19.03
CA THR A 579 -21.68 -5.60 -20.25
C THR A 579 -20.25 -5.20 -20.60
N VAL A 580 -19.42 -4.82 -19.62
CA VAL A 580 -18.00 -4.49 -19.86
C VAL A 580 -17.27 -5.69 -20.47
N VAL A 581 -17.42 -6.87 -19.86
CA VAL A 581 -16.75 -8.09 -20.33
C VAL A 581 -17.22 -8.48 -21.73
N ASP A 582 -18.52 -8.42 -22.00
CA ASP A 582 -19.06 -8.76 -23.31
C ASP A 582 -18.54 -7.82 -24.40
N LEU A 583 -18.48 -6.51 -24.11
CA LEU A 583 -17.99 -5.51 -25.06
C LEU A 583 -16.48 -5.63 -25.30
N LEU A 584 -15.68 -5.93 -24.27
CA LEU A 584 -14.24 -6.21 -24.43
C LEU A 584 -14.03 -7.40 -25.37
N ARG A 585 -14.78 -8.48 -25.18
CA ARG A 585 -14.73 -9.65 -26.07
C ARG A 585 -15.15 -9.34 -27.50
N GLU A 586 -16.17 -8.49 -27.67
CA GLU A 586 -16.66 -8.04 -28.97
C GLU A 586 -15.58 -7.28 -29.76
N VAL A 587 -14.77 -6.45 -29.08
CA VAL A 587 -13.63 -5.76 -29.70
C VAL A 587 -12.37 -6.63 -29.82
N GLY A 588 -12.41 -7.87 -29.33
CA GLY A 588 -11.30 -8.84 -29.43
C GLY A 588 -10.33 -8.85 -28.25
N VAL A 589 -10.71 -8.26 -27.11
CA VAL A 589 -9.92 -8.24 -25.87
C VAL A 589 -10.52 -9.20 -24.85
N GLU A 590 -9.75 -10.20 -24.40
CA GLU A 590 -10.17 -11.09 -23.32
C GLU A 590 -9.67 -10.54 -21.96
N PRO A 591 -10.57 -10.03 -21.09
CA PRO A 591 -10.14 -9.50 -19.80
C PRO A 591 -9.71 -10.61 -18.85
N LYS A 592 -8.58 -10.41 -18.16
CA LYS A 592 -8.22 -11.23 -16.99
C LYS A 592 -9.09 -10.82 -15.80
N LEU A 593 -9.83 -11.77 -15.27
CA LEU A 593 -10.77 -11.58 -14.16
C LEU A 593 -10.33 -12.42 -12.95
N ASN A 594 -10.62 -11.92 -11.75
CA ASN A 594 -10.47 -12.69 -10.52
C ASN A 594 -11.51 -13.82 -10.49
N GLU A 595 -11.06 -15.06 -10.58
CA GLU A 595 -11.90 -16.27 -10.60
C GLU A 595 -12.75 -16.43 -9.33
N LYS A 596 -12.34 -15.81 -8.21
CA LYS A 596 -13.08 -15.83 -6.94
C LYS A 596 -14.11 -14.72 -6.82
N TRP A 597 -14.08 -13.72 -7.69
CA TRP A 597 -15.06 -12.63 -7.63
C TRP A 597 -16.44 -13.16 -7.97
N ARG A 598 -17.44 -12.70 -7.22
CA ARG A 598 -18.86 -12.97 -7.47
C ARG A 598 -19.62 -11.63 -7.42
N PRO A 599 -20.64 -11.45 -8.27
CA PRO A 599 -21.46 -10.26 -8.21
C PRO A 599 -22.22 -10.19 -6.87
N PRO A 600 -22.62 -8.99 -6.41
CA PRO A 600 -23.46 -8.83 -5.22
C PRO A 600 -24.75 -9.64 -5.32
N ALA A 601 -25.29 -10.11 -4.20
CA ALA A 601 -26.52 -10.92 -4.18
C ALA A 601 -27.72 -10.16 -4.78
N GLU A 602 -27.70 -8.83 -4.71
CA GLU A 602 -28.67 -7.89 -5.26
C GLU A 602 -28.66 -7.85 -6.80
N CYS A 603 -27.64 -8.41 -7.47
CA CYS A 603 -27.57 -8.46 -8.93
C CYS A 603 -28.49 -9.53 -9.57
N GLY A 604 -29.28 -10.27 -8.79
CA GLY A 604 -30.21 -11.26 -9.33
C GLY A 604 -29.53 -12.28 -10.27
N SER A 605 -30.09 -12.47 -11.47
CA SER A 605 -29.58 -13.37 -12.52
C SER A 605 -28.40 -12.75 -13.29
N CYS A 606 -27.26 -12.57 -12.63
CA CYS A 606 -26.05 -12.06 -13.29
C CYS A 606 -25.34 -13.17 -14.08
N PRO A 607 -25.04 -12.99 -15.38
CA PRO A 607 -24.30 -13.98 -16.18
C PRO A 607 -22.89 -14.31 -15.66
N LEU A 608 -22.33 -13.46 -14.79
CA LEU A 608 -21.05 -13.70 -14.15
C LEU A 608 -21.16 -14.52 -12.85
N ALA A 609 -22.37 -14.83 -12.38
CA ALA A 609 -22.59 -15.64 -11.20
C ALA A 609 -22.38 -17.15 -11.44
N GLU A 610 -22.62 -17.62 -12.68
CA GLU A 610 -22.59 -19.04 -13.07
C GLU A 610 -21.22 -19.53 -13.59
N ARG A 611 -20.14 -18.76 -13.40
CA ARG A 611 -18.79 -19.23 -13.78
C ARG A 611 -18.39 -20.37 -12.84
N GLU A 612 -18.51 -21.62 -13.32
CA GLU A 612 -18.02 -22.82 -12.63
C GLU A 612 -16.52 -22.69 -12.31
N ALA A 613 -16.14 -23.27 -11.18
CA ALA A 613 -14.82 -23.19 -10.56
C ALA A 613 -13.74 -23.95 -11.32
#